data_AF-A0A929DM05-F1
#
_entry.id   AF-A0A929DM05-F1
#
_cell.length_a   1.000
_cell.length_b   1.000
_cell.length_c   1.000
_cell.angle_alpha   90.00
_cell.angle_beta   90.00
_cell.angle_gamma   90.00
#
_symmetry.space_group_name_H-M   'P 1'
#
loop_
_entity.id
_entity.type
_entity.pdbx_description
1 polymer ?
#
loop_
_entity_poly.entity_id
_entity_poly.type
_entity_poly.pdbx_seq_one_letter_code
_entity_poly.pdbx_strand_id
1 'polypeptide(L)'
;MFKSIAEINDRIKRGKAVVVTAEEVIDIAKRHGTDKAAREIDVVTTGTFSPMCSSGAFLNIGHSKPKIRLGGGKAYLNDVPVYTGLAAVDVFLGATALPDDDPKNRIYPGEFRYGGGHVIEELLAGKDIKLTATAYGTDCYPRKKLETWIKLQDMNNATLFNPRNAYQNYPVAVNLSDQIIYTYMGVLKPDMGNANYSTSGQLSPLLNDPYYKTIGIGSRIFLGGGIGYVAWHGTQHNPLAIRADNGVPREPAGTLALIGDLKQMKPKWLVGTSMLGYGCTLTVGIGIPIPILSEEILRYTAVSDAQIVAPIIDYSEAYPQRKSDTLGEASYAELKSGHIVIRGKDVPTASLSSYPKALKIASTLKEWIEKGEFLLTEPSAPLPGVESGMTSRPLEERPLTE
;
A
#
# COMPACT_ATOMS: atom_id res chain seq x y z
N MET A 1 17.61 29.73 8.11
CA MET A 1 17.83 28.47 8.84
C MET A 1 16.58 27.65 8.68
N PHE A 2 16.69 26.41 8.19
CA PHE A 2 15.54 25.52 8.09
C PHE A 2 15.30 24.81 9.42
N LYS A 3 14.08 24.36 9.65
CA LYS A 3 13.62 23.79 10.92
C LYS A 3 13.99 22.32 10.99
N SER A 4 14.32 21.85 12.18
CA SER A 4 14.41 20.43 12.54
C SER A 4 13.02 19.84 12.82
N ILE A 5 12.92 18.50 12.84
CA ILE A 5 11.69 17.80 13.23
C ILE A 5 11.29 18.16 14.67
N ALA A 6 12.26 18.33 15.57
CA ALA A 6 12.02 18.77 16.95
C ALA A 6 11.37 20.16 17.02
N GLU A 7 11.87 21.13 16.24
CA GLU A 7 11.31 22.48 16.16
C GLU A 7 9.91 22.49 15.52
N ILE A 8 9.69 21.67 14.48
CA ILE A 8 8.35 21.48 13.89
C ILE A 8 7.39 20.91 14.94
N ASN A 9 7.79 19.91 15.71
CA ASN A 9 6.97 19.33 16.78
C ASN A 9 6.68 20.33 17.91
N ASP A 10 7.61 21.21 18.27
CA ASP A 10 7.34 22.30 19.22
C ASP A 10 6.30 23.30 18.66
N ARG A 11 6.38 23.63 17.37
CA ARG A 11 5.38 24.47 16.69
C ARG A 11 4.00 23.80 16.65
N ILE A 12 3.95 22.48 16.39
CA ILE A 12 2.71 21.69 16.43
C ILE A 12 2.08 21.76 17.83
N LYS A 13 2.86 21.48 18.88
CA LYS A 13 2.38 21.55 20.28
C LYS A 13 1.86 22.94 20.67
N ARG A 14 2.39 24.00 20.07
CA ARG A 14 1.98 25.39 20.30
C ARG A 14 0.81 25.84 19.39
N GLY A 15 0.31 24.98 18.50
CA GLY A 15 -0.72 25.34 17.52
C GLY A 15 -0.24 26.38 16.49
N LYS A 16 1.06 26.45 16.21
CA LYS A 16 1.70 27.43 15.30
C LYS A 16 2.22 26.82 14.01
N ALA A 17 2.11 25.50 13.86
CA ALA A 17 2.60 24.81 12.68
C ALA A 17 1.75 25.14 11.44
N VAL A 18 2.40 25.41 10.31
CA VAL A 18 1.76 25.57 9.00
C VAL A 18 1.78 24.23 8.29
N VAL A 19 0.61 23.61 8.19
CA VAL A 19 0.44 22.28 7.57
C VAL A 19 -0.39 22.44 6.31
N VAL A 20 0.05 21.85 5.21
CA VAL A 20 -0.68 21.85 3.94
C VAL A 20 -0.75 20.44 3.37
N THR A 21 -1.63 20.21 2.40
CA THR A 21 -1.63 18.97 1.62
C THR A 21 -0.66 19.07 0.44
N ALA A 22 -0.27 17.92 -0.13
CA ALA A 22 0.52 17.87 -1.35
C ALA A 22 -0.20 18.47 -2.58
N GLU A 23 -1.53 18.62 -2.52
CA GLU A 23 -2.29 19.35 -3.54
C GLU A 23 -2.18 20.87 -3.33
N GLU A 24 -2.30 21.34 -2.09
CA GLU A 24 -2.21 22.77 -1.75
C GLU A 24 -0.80 23.35 -1.98
N VAL A 25 0.26 22.57 -1.69
CA VAL A 25 1.64 23.06 -1.77
C VAL A 25 2.07 23.43 -3.19
N ILE A 26 1.50 22.78 -4.21
CA ILE A 26 1.84 23.05 -5.62
C ILE A 26 1.49 24.50 -5.98
N ASP A 27 0.28 24.95 -5.64
CA ASP A 27 -0.16 26.31 -5.93
C ASP A 27 0.53 27.36 -5.07
N ILE A 28 0.92 26.99 -3.85
CA ILE A 28 1.71 27.86 -2.96
C ILE A 28 3.11 28.06 -3.54
N ALA A 29 3.78 26.98 -3.97
CA ALA A 29 5.10 27.03 -4.58
C ALA A 29 5.10 27.83 -5.89
N LYS A 30 4.07 27.69 -6.74
CA LYS A 30 3.91 28.49 -7.96
C LYS A 30 3.75 29.98 -7.69
N ARG A 31 2.98 30.36 -6.66
CA ARG A 31 2.68 31.77 -6.34
C ARG A 31 3.79 32.48 -5.57
N HIS A 32 4.46 31.77 -4.67
CA HIS A 32 5.39 32.36 -3.72
C HIS A 32 6.86 31.97 -3.94
N GLY A 33 7.12 31.00 -4.81
CA GLY A 33 8.45 30.41 -5.00
C GLY A 33 8.79 29.39 -3.91
N THR A 34 9.72 28.49 -4.23
CA THR A 34 10.09 27.35 -3.38
C THR A 34 10.86 27.78 -2.13
N ASP A 35 11.76 28.76 -2.21
CA ASP A 35 12.50 29.25 -1.03
C ASP A 35 11.56 29.85 0.02
N LYS A 36 10.62 30.72 -0.38
CA LYS A 36 9.68 31.35 0.56
C LYS A 36 8.73 30.32 1.17
N ALA A 37 8.13 29.48 0.33
CA ALA A 37 7.22 28.43 0.79
C ALA A 37 7.90 27.45 1.76
N ALA A 38 9.19 27.11 1.55
CA ALA A 38 9.94 26.21 2.42
C ALA A 38 10.26 26.81 3.80
N ARG A 39 10.27 28.14 3.92
CA ARG A 39 10.44 28.82 5.22
C ARG A 39 9.15 28.90 6.00
N GLU A 40 8.02 29.05 5.31
CA GLU A 40 6.70 29.22 5.93
C GLU A 40 6.06 27.87 6.30
N ILE A 41 6.06 26.90 5.38
CA ILE A 41 5.44 25.59 5.59
C ILE A 41 6.30 24.76 6.53
N ASP A 42 5.65 24.06 7.46
CA ASP A 42 6.28 23.12 8.38
C ASP A 42 6.13 21.67 7.90
N VAL A 43 4.94 21.32 7.38
CA VAL A 43 4.61 19.94 6.99
C VAL A 43 3.74 19.90 5.73
N VAL A 44 4.07 19.01 4.81
CA VAL A 44 3.18 18.63 3.70
C VAL A 44 2.62 17.23 3.96
N THR A 45 1.30 17.10 3.88
CA THR A 45 0.59 15.82 4.09
C THR A 45 0.24 15.15 2.77
N THR A 46 0.52 13.86 2.69
CA THR A 46 0.30 13.02 1.51
C THR A 46 -0.71 11.91 1.81
N GLY A 47 -1.24 11.26 0.78
CA GLY A 47 -2.24 10.22 0.93
C GLY A 47 -2.35 9.30 -0.28
N THR A 48 -2.68 8.03 -0.02
CA THR A 48 -3.07 7.06 -1.05
C THR A 48 -4.12 6.10 -0.49
N PHE A 49 -5.02 5.65 -1.36
CA PHE A 49 -6.03 4.64 -1.06
C PHE A 49 -6.20 3.74 -2.28
N SER A 50 -5.60 2.55 -2.23
CA SER A 50 -5.46 1.65 -3.39
C SER A 50 -5.45 0.18 -2.96
N PRO A 51 -5.77 -0.77 -3.86
CA PRO A 51 -5.56 -2.19 -3.64
C PRO A 51 -4.08 -2.52 -3.37
N MET A 52 -3.77 -3.17 -2.25
CA MET A 52 -2.42 -3.53 -1.83
C MET A 52 -2.39 -4.98 -1.35
N CYS A 53 -2.12 -5.90 -2.29
CA CYS A 53 -2.18 -7.35 -2.06
C CYS A 53 -1.15 -7.86 -1.05
N SER A 54 -0.01 -7.20 -0.93
CA SER A 54 1.05 -7.55 0.03
C SER A 54 0.75 -6.98 1.41
N SER A 55 -0.45 -7.32 1.91
CA SER A 55 -0.97 -6.92 3.21
C SER A 55 -1.41 -8.16 3.99
N GLY A 56 -1.37 -8.09 5.31
CA GLY A 56 -1.81 -9.19 6.17
C GLY A 56 -1.80 -8.85 7.64
N ALA A 57 -2.27 -9.77 8.47
CA ALA A 57 -2.44 -9.56 9.89
C ALA A 57 -1.81 -10.69 10.71
N PHE A 58 -0.92 -10.33 11.65
CA PHE A 58 -0.55 -11.21 12.75
C PHE A 58 -1.62 -11.12 13.83
N LEU A 59 -2.19 -12.27 14.19
CA LEU A 59 -3.26 -12.36 15.16
C LEU A 59 -2.84 -13.30 16.29
N ASN A 60 -2.96 -12.83 17.53
CA ASN A 60 -2.88 -13.68 18.71
C ASN A 60 -4.28 -13.88 19.27
N ILE A 61 -4.85 -15.05 19.03
CA ILE A 61 -6.26 -15.35 19.34
C ILE A 61 -6.50 -15.75 20.81
N GLY A 62 -5.43 -15.88 21.60
CA GLY A 62 -5.51 -16.40 22.97
C GLY A 62 -5.75 -17.91 23.04
N HIS A 63 -5.57 -18.49 24.24
CA HIS A 63 -5.74 -19.92 24.46
C HIS A 63 -7.19 -20.28 24.82
N SER A 64 -7.67 -21.38 24.24
CA SER A 64 -8.85 -22.09 24.70
C SER A 64 -8.60 -22.82 26.04
N LYS A 65 -9.68 -23.33 26.66
CA LYS A 65 -9.60 -24.29 27.78
C LYS A 65 -10.27 -25.62 27.40
N PRO A 66 -9.56 -26.76 27.33
CA PRO A 66 -8.10 -26.91 27.50
C PRO A 66 -7.30 -26.18 26.41
N LYS A 67 -6.02 -25.89 26.69
CA LYS A 67 -5.12 -25.17 25.78
C LYS A 67 -4.93 -25.92 24.47
N ILE A 68 -4.79 -25.15 23.38
CA ILE A 68 -4.47 -25.61 22.03
C ILE A 68 -3.17 -24.99 21.56
N ARG A 69 -2.42 -25.74 20.74
CA ARG A 69 -1.28 -25.26 19.96
C ARG A 69 -1.62 -25.35 18.48
N LEU A 70 -1.93 -24.21 17.88
CA LEU A 70 -2.13 -24.05 16.44
C LEU A 70 -0.84 -24.24 15.66
N GLY A 71 0.31 -23.91 16.26
CA GLY A 71 1.65 -24.07 15.70
C GLY A 71 1.87 -25.41 14.98
N GLY A 72 2.03 -25.38 13.66
CA GLY A 72 2.21 -26.57 12.81
C GLY A 72 0.94 -27.39 12.53
N GLY A 73 -0.23 -26.90 12.96
CA GLY A 73 -1.55 -27.45 12.65
C GLY A 73 -2.20 -26.76 11.45
N LYS A 74 -3.52 -26.84 11.34
CA LYS A 74 -4.33 -26.12 10.35
C LYS A 74 -5.36 -25.26 11.06
N ALA A 75 -5.57 -24.04 10.59
CA ALA A 75 -6.61 -23.17 11.11
C ALA A 75 -7.21 -22.30 10.00
N TYR A 76 -8.46 -21.89 10.20
CA TYR A 76 -9.22 -21.07 9.26
C TYR A 76 -10.02 -20.01 10.02
N LEU A 77 -10.22 -18.87 9.37
CA LEU A 77 -11.09 -17.78 9.80
C LEU A 77 -12.16 -17.57 8.73
N ASN A 78 -13.43 -17.85 9.05
CA ASN A 78 -14.51 -17.90 8.05
C ASN A 78 -14.11 -18.71 6.80
N ASP A 79 -13.59 -19.92 7.04
CA ASP A 79 -13.11 -20.86 6.02
C ASP A 79 -11.93 -20.37 5.15
N VAL A 80 -11.39 -19.17 5.44
CA VAL A 80 -10.14 -18.67 4.84
C VAL A 80 -8.95 -19.22 5.63
N PRO A 81 -7.99 -19.90 4.99
CA PRO A 81 -6.84 -20.47 5.68
C PRO A 81 -5.93 -19.39 6.26
N VAL A 82 -5.41 -19.64 7.45
CA VAL A 82 -4.37 -18.81 8.08
C VAL A 82 -3.08 -19.59 8.21
N TYR A 83 -1.94 -18.90 8.12
CA TYR A 83 -0.64 -19.51 8.33
C TYR A 83 -0.42 -19.77 9.82
N THR A 84 -0.16 -21.04 10.15
CA THR A 84 -0.04 -21.56 11.52
C THR A 84 1.40 -21.98 11.86
N GLY A 85 2.38 -21.68 11.02
CA GLY A 85 3.79 -22.04 11.27
C GLY A 85 4.48 -21.19 12.34
N LEU A 86 3.70 -20.50 13.18
CA LEU A 86 4.18 -19.66 14.28
C LEU A 86 4.07 -20.44 15.61
N ALA A 87 3.88 -19.71 16.71
CA ALA A 87 3.80 -20.26 18.06
C ALA A 87 2.43 -20.86 18.38
N ALA A 88 2.03 -20.89 19.66
CA ALA A 88 0.91 -21.71 20.09
C ALA A 88 -0.46 -21.19 19.64
N VAL A 89 -0.67 -19.87 19.61
CA VAL A 89 -1.98 -19.26 19.26
C VAL A 89 -1.80 -18.02 18.37
N ASP A 90 -0.65 -17.97 17.70
CA ASP A 90 -0.30 -16.93 16.74
C ASP A 90 -0.53 -17.46 15.34
N VAL A 91 -1.20 -16.65 14.52
CA VAL A 91 -1.46 -16.96 13.12
C VAL A 91 -1.19 -15.73 12.25
N PHE A 92 -0.88 -15.96 10.97
CA PHE A 92 -0.81 -14.89 9.98
C PHE A 92 -1.88 -15.08 8.91
N LEU A 93 -2.74 -14.07 8.75
CA LEU A 93 -3.76 -14.01 7.72
C LEU A 93 -3.29 -13.11 6.58
N GLY A 94 -3.05 -13.69 5.41
CA GLY A 94 -2.71 -12.92 4.20
C GLY A 94 -3.96 -12.36 3.51
N ALA A 95 -3.91 -11.12 3.02
CA ALA A 95 -5.05 -10.47 2.36
C ALA A 95 -5.54 -11.20 1.10
N THR A 96 -4.65 -11.93 0.42
CA THR A 96 -4.95 -12.71 -0.79
C THR A 96 -5.32 -14.17 -0.51
N ALA A 97 -5.38 -14.59 0.76
CA ALA A 97 -5.80 -15.94 1.10
C ALA A 97 -7.26 -16.16 0.67
N LEU A 98 -7.53 -17.32 0.09
CA LEU A 98 -8.87 -17.70 -0.40
C LEU A 98 -9.33 -18.96 0.33
N PRO A 99 -10.64 -19.15 0.53
CA PRO A 99 -11.18 -20.43 0.97
C PRO A 99 -10.68 -21.59 0.10
N ASP A 100 -10.49 -22.76 0.72
CA ASP A 100 -9.98 -23.94 0.01
C ASP A 100 -10.94 -24.39 -1.12
N ASP A 101 -12.24 -24.16 -0.95
CA ASP A 101 -13.32 -24.52 -1.86
C ASP A 101 -13.73 -23.39 -2.84
N ASP A 102 -13.08 -22.22 -2.80
CA ASP A 102 -13.33 -21.15 -3.74
C ASP A 102 -13.15 -21.66 -5.19
N PRO A 103 -14.10 -21.39 -6.12
CA PRO A 103 -14.05 -21.91 -7.47
C PRO A 103 -12.88 -21.31 -8.27
N LYS A 104 -12.28 -20.20 -7.82
CA LYS A 104 -11.18 -19.47 -8.46
C LYS A 104 -11.53 -19.26 -9.94
N ASN A 105 -10.56 -19.50 -10.82
CA ASN A 105 -10.74 -19.42 -12.27
C ASN A 105 -11.21 -20.74 -12.91
N ARG A 106 -11.82 -21.68 -12.17
CA ARG A 106 -12.40 -22.91 -12.77
C ARG A 106 -13.54 -22.58 -13.75
N ILE A 107 -14.35 -21.58 -13.41
CA ILE A 107 -15.26 -20.91 -14.35
C ILE A 107 -14.66 -19.52 -14.55
N TYR A 108 -14.10 -19.27 -15.73
CA TYR A 108 -13.36 -18.03 -16.01
C TYR A 108 -14.30 -16.95 -16.57
N PRO A 109 -14.22 -15.69 -16.08
CA PRO A 109 -13.39 -15.22 -14.97
C PRO A 109 -13.99 -15.54 -13.59
N GLY A 110 -13.13 -15.91 -12.63
CA GLY A 110 -13.53 -16.14 -11.25
C GLY A 110 -13.95 -14.87 -10.52
N GLU A 111 -14.91 -14.95 -9.60
CA GLU A 111 -15.42 -13.78 -8.89
C GLU A 111 -14.61 -13.41 -7.63
N PHE A 112 -13.97 -14.38 -6.99
CA PHE A 112 -13.17 -14.19 -5.76
C PHE A 112 -13.90 -13.41 -4.67
N ARG A 113 -15.13 -13.81 -4.36
CA ARG A 113 -16.08 -13.04 -3.53
C ARG A 113 -15.63 -12.81 -2.09
N TYR A 114 -14.78 -13.68 -1.56
CA TYR A 114 -14.39 -13.65 -0.15
C TYR A 114 -12.98 -14.20 0.04
N GLY A 115 -12.24 -13.62 0.99
CA GLY A 115 -10.84 -13.95 1.22
C GLY A 115 -10.27 -13.16 2.40
N GLY A 116 -8.95 -13.24 2.62
CA GLY A 116 -8.33 -12.71 3.83
C GLY A 116 -8.50 -11.20 4.02
N GLY A 117 -8.50 -10.42 2.94
CA GLY A 117 -8.81 -8.98 3.00
C GLY A 117 -10.22 -8.70 3.55
N HIS A 118 -11.19 -9.54 3.19
CA HIS A 118 -12.58 -9.44 3.67
C HIS A 118 -12.67 -9.84 5.15
N VAL A 119 -11.97 -10.90 5.57
CA VAL A 119 -11.89 -11.28 7.00
C VAL A 119 -11.28 -10.15 7.84
N ILE A 120 -10.23 -9.47 7.36
CA ILE A 120 -9.63 -8.32 8.04
C ILE A 120 -10.65 -7.18 8.17
N GLU A 121 -11.37 -6.84 7.10
CA GLU A 121 -12.41 -5.81 7.14
C GLU A 121 -13.53 -6.17 8.14
N GLU A 122 -13.97 -7.42 8.17
CA GLU A 122 -15.02 -7.88 9.06
C GLU A 122 -14.60 -7.87 10.54
N LEU A 123 -13.35 -8.22 10.83
CA LEU A 123 -12.76 -8.06 12.17
C LEU A 123 -12.82 -6.59 12.63
N LEU A 124 -12.46 -5.65 11.75
CA LEU A 124 -12.49 -4.21 12.03
C LEU A 124 -13.93 -3.68 12.17
N ALA A 125 -14.89 -4.30 11.49
CA ALA A 125 -16.31 -4.02 11.64
C ALA A 125 -16.92 -4.63 12.92
N GLY A 126 -16.14 -5.36 13.72
CA GLY A 126 -16.60 -5.96 14.97
C GLY A 126 -17.49 -7.19 14.80
N LYS A 127 -17.46 -7.83 13.62
CA LYS A 127 -18.23 -9.04 13.35
C LYS A 127 -17.63 -10.25 14.08
N ASP A 128 -18.49 -11.23 14.35
CA ASP A 128 -18.09 -12.57 14.77
C ASP A 128 -17.41 -13.30 13.61
N ILE A 129 -16.22 -13.84 13.85
CA ILE A 129 -15.46 -14.64 12.89
C ILE A 129 -15.38 -16.07 13.41
N LYS A 130 -15.74 -17.03 12.54
CA LYS A 130 -15.64 -18.45 12.85
C LYS A 130 -14.18 -18.89 12.78
N LEU A 131 -13.63 -19.32 13.91
CA LEU A 131 -12.34 -20.00 13.98
C LEU A 131 -12.57 -21.51 13.93
N THR A 132 -11.98 -22.19 12.95
CA THR A 132 -11.84 -23.65 12.96
C THR A 132 -10.35 -24.01 13.00
N ALA A 133 -9.99 -24.99 13.82
CA ALA A 133 -8.60 -25.40 13.96
C ALA A 133 -8.46 -26.89 14.26
N THR A 134 -7.40 -27.48 13.70
CA THR A 134 -6.95 -28.84 13.97
C THR A 134 -5.45 -28.84 14.29
N ALA A 135 -5.08 -29.52 15.37
CA ALA A 135 -3.72 -29.63 15.88
C ALA A 135 -3.43 -31.07 16.33
N TYR A 136 -2.15 -31.44 16.41
CA TYR A 136 -1.72 -32.80 16.81
C TYR A 136 -1.82 -33.05 18.33
N GLY A 137 -1.87 -31.97 19.13
CA GLY A 137 -1.93 -32.01 20.59
C GLY A 137 -0.59 -32.38 21.24
N THR A 138 -0.33 -31.82 22.42
CA THR A 138 0.83 -32.16 23.27
C THR A 138 0.40 -32.16 24.74
N ASP A 139 1.28 -32.56 25.66
CA ASP A 139 0.97 -32.53 27.10
C ASP A 139 0.62 -31.11 27.61
N CYS A 140 1.33 -30.08 27.12
CA CYS A 140 1.04 -28.69 27.44
C CYS A 140 -0.22 -28.14 26.73
N TYR A 141 -0.57 -28.73 25.57
CA TYR A 141 -1.63 -28.25 24.69
C TYR A 141 -2.49 -29.43 24.20
N PRO A 142 -3.30 -30.04 25.09
CA PRO A 142 -3.92 -31.33 24.79
C PRO A 142 -5.11 -31.23 23.81
N ARG A 143 -5.65 -30.03 23.59
CA ARG A 143 -6.77 -29.84 22.65
C ARG A 143 -6.29 -30.02 21.21
N LYS A 144 -6.95 -30.91 20.47
CA LYS A 144 -6.63 -31.24 19.07
C LYS A 144 -7.57 -30.60 18.04
N LYS A 145 -8.75 -30.16 18.47
CA LYS A 145 -9.75 -29.51 17.61
C LYS A 145 -10.40 -28.35 18.34
N LEU A 146 -10.68 -27.27 17.62
CA LEU A 146 -11.39 -26.11 18.12
C LEU A 146 -12.28 -25.56 17.01
N GLU A 147 -13.55 -25.31 17.34
CA GLU A 147 -14.50 -24.57 16.53
C GLU A 147 -15.20 -23.58 17.45
N THR A 148 -15.08 -22.28 17.18
CA THR A 148 -15.60 -21.22 18.05
C THR A 148 -15.75 -19.92 17.28
N TRP A 149 -16.50 -18.98 17.84
CA TRP A 149 -16.54 -17.59 17.38
C TRP A 149 -15.48 -16.76 18.11
N ILE A 150 -14.86 -15.81 17.41
CA ILE A 150 -13.92 -14.83 17.95
C ILE A 150 -14.20 -13.44 17.38
N LYS A 151 -13.85 -12.39 18.12
CA LYS A 151 -13.85 -11.00 17.64
C LYS A 151 -12.50 -10.34 17.82
N LEU A 152 -12.26 -9.26 17.09
CA LEU A 152 -11.05 -8.45 17.21
C LEU A 152 -10.80 -7.95 18.64
N GLN A 153 -11.86 -7.56 19.34
CA GLN A 153 -11.78 -7.06 20.72
C GLN A 153 -11.34 -8.12 21.74
N ASP A 154 -11.59 -9.41 21.46
CA ASP A 154 -11.28 -10.53 22.35
C ASP A 154 -9.84 -11.03 22.16
N MET A 155 -9.19 -10.68 21.05
CA MET A 155 -7.82 -11.07 20.74
C MET A 155 -6.83 -10.36 21.67
N ASN A 156 -5.74 -11.01 22.05
CA ASN A 156 -4.68 -10.34 22.81
C ASN A 156 -4.04 -9.24 21.96
N ASN A 157 -3.63 -9.59 20.74
CA ASN A 157 -2.96 -8.70 19.79
C ASN A 157 -3.48 -8.94 18.37
N ALA A 158 -3.56 -7.86 17.60
CA ALA A 158 -3.89 -7.89 16.18
C ALA A 158 -3.07 -6.80 15.47
N THR A 159 -2.04 -7.23 14.73
CA THR A 159 -1.08 -6.33 14.09
C THR A 159 -1.20 -6.46 12.59
N LEU A 160 -1.53 -5.37 11.91
CA LEU A 160 -1.41 -5.28 10.47
C LEU A 160 0.07 -5.21 10.14
N PHE A 161 0.56 -6.15 9.33
CA PHE A 161 1.92 -6.14 8.81
C PHE A 161 1.88 -6.34 7.30
N ASN A 162 2.30 -5.30 6.60
CA ASN A 162 2.27 -5.25 5.15
C ASN A 162 3.72 -5.20 4.65
N PRO A 163 4.27 -6.32 4.16
CA PRO A 163 5.67 -6.36 3.72
C PRO A 163 5.97 -5.47 2.50
N ARG A 164 4.94 -5.00 1.78
CA ARG A 164 5.11 -4.13 0.62
C ARG A 164 3.85 -3.32 0.33
N ASN A 165 3.91 -2.02 0.54
CA ASN A 165 2.85 -1.04 0.29
C ASN A 165 3.44 0.26 -0.30
N ALA A 166 2.56 1.22 -0.62
CA ALA A 166 2.94 2.56 -1.09
C ALA A 166 4.00 2.54 -2.19
N TYR A 167 3.75 1.76 -3.26
CA TYR A 167 4.67 1.66 -4.40
C TYR A 167 4.96 3.04 -5.00
N GLN A 168 6.23 3.32 -5.24
CA GLN A 168 6.69 4.53 -5.87
C GLN A 168 6.56 4.37 -7.38
N ASN A 169 5.56 5.05 -7.94
CA ASN A 169 5.11 4.93 -9.33
C ASN A 169 4.69 3.50 -9.74
N TYR A 170 4.06 3.39 -10.90
CA TYR A 170 3.46 2.15 -11.39
C TYR A 170 3.29 2.20 -12.92
N PRO A 171 3.23 1.05 -13.64
CA PRO A 171 2.85 1.03 -15.04
C PRO A 171 1.39 1.40 -15.28
N VAL A 172 1.13 1.93 -16.48
CA VAL A 172 -0.20 1.98 -17.10
C VAL A 172 -0.40 0.66 -17.85
N ALA A 173 -1.49 -0.05 -17.55
CA ALA A 173 -1.79 -1.35 -18.11
C ALA A 173 -2.74 -1.22 -19.30
N VAL A 174 -2.34 -1.79 -20.43
CA VAL A 174 -3.19 -1.95 -21.62
C VAL A 174 -3.16 -3.40 -22.11
N ASN A 175 -3.99 -3.72 -23.09
CA ASN A 175 -4.10 -5.07 -23.66
C ASN A 175 -4.06 -4.98 -25.18
N LEU A 176 -3.01 -5.50 -25.81
CA LEU A 176 -2.87 -5.53 -27.27
C LEU A 176 -3.55 -6.73 -27.95
N SER A 177 -3.97 -7.73 -27.17
CA SER A 177 -4.61 -8.93 -27.72
C SER A 177 -6.06 -8.70 -28.14
N ASP A 178 -6.63 -9.69 -28.80
CA ASP A 178 -8.03 -9.73 -29.27
C ASP A 178 -9.02 -10.26 -28.20
N GLN A 179 -8.53 -10.63 -27.01
CA GLN A 179 -9.34 -11.18 -25.91
C GLN A 179 -9.36 -10.25 -24.69
N ILE A 180 -10.45 -10.28 -23.91
CA ILE A 180 -10.49 -9.58 -22.62
C ILE A 180 -9.52 -10.31 -21.67
N ILE A 181 -8.67 -9.56 -20.97
CA ILE A 181 -7.81 -10.10 -19.92
C ILE A 181 -8.17 -9.50 -18.56
N TYR A 182 -8.01 -10.32 -17.53
CA TYR A 182 -8.38 -10.01 -16.16
C TYR A 182 -7.12 -9.97 -15.30
N THR A 183 -6.78 -8.80 -14.77
CA THR A 183 -5.49 -8.55 -14.12
C THR A 183 -5.67 -7.89 -12.76
N TYR A 184 -4.59 -7.73 -12.01
CA TYR A 184 -4.60 -6.91 -10.80
C TYR A 184 -4.73 -5.41 -11.08
N MET A 185 -4.56 -5.00 -12.34
CA MET A 185 -4.90 -3.66 -12.81
C MET A 185 -6.36 -3.60 -13.29
N GLY A 186 -7.18 -4.59 -12.96
CA GLY A 186 -8.58 -4.68 -13.38
C GLY A 186 -8.74 -5.33 -14.76
N VAL A 187 -9.94 -5.18 -15.31
CA VAL A 187 -10.30 -5.72 -16.64
C VAL A 187 -9.70 -4.84 -17.72
N LEU A 188 -8.98 -5.45 -18.67
CA LEU A 188 -8.41 -4.79 -19.84
C LEU A 188 -9.06 -5.36 -21.11
N LYS A 189 -9.74 -4.49 -21.84
CA LYS A 189 -10.46 -4.82 -23.07
C LYS A 189 -9.49 -5.05 -24.24
N PRO A 190 -9.87 -5.90 -25.22
CA PRO A 190 -9.11 -6.12 -26.44
C PRO A 190 -8.67 -4.84 -27.13
N ASP A 191 -7.59 -4.93 -27.92
CA ASP A 191 -7.13 -3.91 -28.86
C ASP A 191 -6.92 -2.52 -28.22
N MET A 192 -6.44 -2.45 -26.97
CA MET A 192 -6.34 -1.22 -26.17
C MET A 192 -7.68 -0.52 -25.99
N GLY A 193 -8.73 -1.28 -25.66
CA GLY A 193 -10.06 -0.72 -25.39
C GLY A 193 -10.14 0.10 -24.09
N ASN A 194 -9.13 0.00 -23.21
CA ASN A 194 -8.92 0.88 -22.05
C ASN A 194 -7.47 0.80 -21.56
N ALA A 195 -7.09 1.80 -20.74
CA ALA A 195 -5.81 1.88 -20.05
C ALA A 195 -6.04 2.09 -18.55
N ASN A 196 -5.64 1.11 -17.73
CA ASN A 196 -5.82 1.22 -16.29
C ASN A 196 -4.51 1.64 -15.62
N TYR A 197 -4.58 2.51 -14.62
CA TYR A 197 -3.39 3.04 -13.96
C TYR A 197 -3.56 3.11 -12.43
N SER A 198 -2.43 3.24 -11.74
CA SER A 198 -2.38 3.40 -10.29
C SER A 198 -1.23 4.30 -9.89
N THR A 199 -1.56 5.44 -9.33
CA THR A 199 -1.40 5.77 -7.91
C THR A 199 -2.20 7.06 -7.69
N SER A 200 -2.14 7.69 -6.53
CA SER A 200 -2.76 9.00 -6.29
C SER A 200 -2.02 10.19 -6.92
N GLY A 201 -1.05 9.93 -7.82
CA GLY A 201 -0.26 10.94 -8.51
C GLY A 201 0.45 11.88 -7.53
N GLN A 202 0.25 13.18 -7.70
CA GLN A 202 0.82 14.22 -6.84
C GLN A 202 0.51 14.09 -5.35
N LEU A 203 -0.52 13.33 -4.93
CA LEU A 203 -0.78 13.05 -3.51
C LEU A 203 0.02 11.86 -2.96
N SER A 204 0.69 11.08 -3.80
CA SER A 204 1.36 9.84 -3.39
C SER A 204 2.57 10.11 -2.49
N PRO A 205 2.68 9.45 -1.32
CA PRO A 205 3.76 9.69 -0.37
C PRO A 205 5.17 9.61 -0.96
N LEU A 206 5.51 8.50 -1.61
CA LEU A 206 6.87 8.29 -2.13
C LEU A 206 7.18 9.10 -3.40
N LEU A 207 6.17 9.65 -4.10
CA LEU A 207 6.43 10.58 -5.21
C LEU A 207 6.82 11.96 -4.69
N ASN A 208 6.36 12.33 -3.49
CA ASN A 208 6.70 13.59 -2.81
C ASN A 208 8.01 13.51 -2.00
N ASP A 209 8.53 12.30 -1.76
CA ASP A 209 9.87 12.06 -1.19
C ASP A 209 10.66 11.09 -2.09
N PRO A 210 11.03 11.52 -3.32
CA PRO A 210 11.50 10.65 -4.37
C PRO A 210 12.78 9.88 -4.01
N TYR A 211 13.60 10.45 -3.13
CA TYR A 211 14.87 9.90 -2.66
C TYR A 211 14.86 9.48 -1.19
N TYR A 212 13.68 9.33 -0.59
CA TYR A 212 13.50 8.87 0.80
C TYR A 212 14.28 9.72 1.82
N LYS A 213 14.35 11.04 1.59
CA LYS A 213 15.11 12.00 2.43
C LYS A 213 14.50 12.17 3.81
N THR A 214 13.20 11.94 3.94
CA THR A 214 12.43 12.14 5.18
C THR A 214 11.76 10.87 5.67
N ILE A 215 11.35 9.99 4.75
CA ILE A 215 10.69 8.72 5.07
C ILE A 215 11.76 7.65 5.33
N GLY A 216 11.75 7.10 6.54
CA GLY A 216 12.71 6.10 7.02
C GLY A 216 12.07 5.11 7.97
N ILE A 217 12.87 4.18 8.49
CA ILE A 217 12.43 3.22 9.50
C ILE A 217 11.98 3.99 10.75
N GLY A 218 10.80 3.68 11.25
CA GLY A 218 10.20 4.35 12.41
C GLY A 218 9.41 5.62 12.08
N SER A 219 9.35 6.06 10.82
CA SER A 219 8.47 7.16 10.41
C SER A 219 7.02 6.84 10.79
N ARG A 220 6.41 7.68 11.64
CA ARG A 220 5.01 7.59 12.05
C ARG A 220 4.10 8.01 10.91
N ILE A 221 3.04 7.24 10.67
CA ILE A 221 2.13 7.42 9.53
C ILE A 221 0.67 7.26 9.95
N PHE A 222 -0.23 7.77 9.10
CA PHE A 222 -1.62 7.33 9.06
C PHE A 222 -1.66 5.97 8.36
N LEU A 223 -2.22 4.95 9.00
CA LEU A 223 -2.40 3.62 8.43
C LEU A 223 -3.78 3.08 8.80
N GLY A 224 -4.63 2.82 7.81
CA GLY A 224 -5.95 2.22 8.03
C GLY A 224 -6.89 3.03 8.93
N GLY A 225 -6.67 4.34 9.10
CA GLY A 225 -7.44 5.17 10.04
C GLY A 225 -6.91 5.23 11.46
N GLY A 226 -5.81 4.53 11.76
CA GLY A 226 -5.08 4.62 13.01
C GLY A 226 -3.66 5.11 12.80
N ILE A 227 -2.82 4.92 13.83
CA ILE A 227 -1.38 5.18 13.76
C ILE A 227 -0.67 3.91 13.30
N GLY A 228 0.23 4.06 12.35
CA GLY A 228 1.19 3.04 11.93
C GLY A 228 2.59 3.59 11.83
N TYR A 229 3.52 2.73 11.43
CA TYR A 229 4.92 3.05 11.24
C TYR A 229 5.48 2.38 9.99
N VAL A 230 6.48 3.02 9.39
CA VAL A 230 7.36 2.35 8.43
C VAL A 230 8.26 1.39 9.21
N ALA A 231 8.03 0.09 9.01
CA ALA A 231 8.81 -0.97 9.66
C ALA A 231 10.15 -1.19 8.97
N TRP A 232 10.18 -1.07 7.64
CA TRP A 232 11.35 -1.33 6.80
C TRP A 232 11.12 -0.81 5.37
N HIS A 233 12.11 -0.96 4.49
CA HIS A 233 11.84 -0.92 3.05
C HIS A 233 10.98 -2.12 2.65
N GLY A 234 10.11 -1.96 1.65
CA GLY A 234 9.24 -3.04 1.19
C GLY A 234 10.00 -4.11 0.40
N THR A 235 9.42 -5.30 0.26
CA THR A 235 10.09 -6.48 -0.34
C THR A 235 10.41 -6.36 -1.83
N GLN A 236 9.94 -5.31 -2.51
CA GLN A 236 10.33 -4.97 -3.90
C GLN A 236 10.86 -3.54 -3.98
N HIS A 237 11.52 -3.06 -2.93
CA HIS A 237 12.10 -1.74 -2.94
C HIS A 237 13.24 -1.66 -3.96
N ASN A 238 13.07 -0.83 -4.99
CA ASN A 238 14.05 -0.64 -6.06
C ASN A 238 14.42 0.85 -6.20
N PRO A 239 15.45 1.34 -5.50
CA PRO A 239 15.86 2.74 -5.57
C PRO A 239 16.50 3.13 -6.91
N LEU A 240 17.04 2.15 -7.65
CA LEU A 240 17.78 2.31 -8.91
C LEU A 240 16.90 2.45 -10.17
N ALA A 241 15.58 2.46 -10.02
CA ALA A 241 14.67 2.72 -11.14
C ALA A 241 15.03 4.02 -11.88
N ILE A 242 14.76 4.05 -13.18
CA ILE A 242 14.99 5.22 -14.04
C ILE A 242 14.17 6.40 -13.50
N ARG A 243 14.78 7.60 -13.45
CA ARG A 243 14.18 8.83 -12.91
C ARG A 243 14.21 9.95 -13.94
N ALA A 244 13.24 10.85 -13.85
CA ALA A 244 13.25 12.11 -14.58
C ALA A 244 14.16 13.14 -13.89
N ASP A 245 14.40 14.29 -14.53
CA ASP A 245 15.28 15.34 -14.01
C ASP A 245 14.83 15.92 -12.65
N ASN A 246 13.53 15.83 -12.35
CA ASN A 246 12.95 16.19 -11.05
C ASN A 246 13.13 15.10 -9.97
N GLY A 247 13.81 14.00 -10.29
CA GLY A 247 14.09 12.86 -9.41
C GLY A 247 12.97 11.84 -9.25
N VAL A 248 11.78 12.12 -9.79
CA VAL A 248 10.63 11.22 -9.73
C VAL A 248 10.90 10.01 -10.62
N PRO A 249 10.70 8.78 -10.14
CA PRO A 249 10.92 7.59 -10.97
C PRO A 249 9.89 7.53 -12.10
N ARG A 250 10.33 7.08 -13.26
CA ARG A 250 9.53 6.90 -14.48
C ARG A 250 8.95 5.49 -14.61
N GLU A 251 9.24 4.62 -13.64
CA GLU A 251 8.84 3.21 -13.59
C GLU A 251 8.69 2.77 -12.10
N PRO A 252 8.19 1.55 -11.81
CA PRO A 252 8.07 1.07 -10.44
C PRO A 252 9.41 1.07 -9.69
N ALA A 253 9.43 1.72 -8.52
CA ALA A 253 10.65 1.96 -7.76
C ALA A 253 10.53 1.52 -6.28
N GLY A 254 10.72 2.45 -5.33
CA GLY A 254 10.68 2.16 -3.90
C GLY A 254 9.33 1.65 -3.41
N THR A 255 9.36 0.84 -2.36
CA THR A 255 8.18 0.39 -1.62
C THR A 255 8.44 0.47 -0.11
N LEU A 256 7.37 0.45 0.69
CA LEU A 256 7.44 0.48 2.16
C LEU A 256 6.91 -0.81 2.78
N ALA A 257 7.58 -1.31 3.82
CA ALA A 257 6.99 -2.28 4.74
C ALA A 257 6.33 -1.51 5.89
N LEU A 258 5.06 -1.78 6.17
CA LEU A 258 4.26 -1.02 7.13
C LEU A 258 3.75 -1.91 8.25
N ILE A 259 3.70 -1.36 9.46
CA ILE A 259 3.19 -2.03 10.65
C ILE A 259 2.24 -1.11 11.42
N GLY A 260 1.18 -1.68 11.98
CA GLY A 260 0.26 -0.93 12.85
C GLY A 260 -0.69 -1.83 13.62
N ASP A 261 -1.34 -1.26 14.63
CA ASP A 261 -2.31 -1.96 15.46
C ASP A 261 -3.71 -1.93 14.80
N LEU A 262 -4.23 -3.10 14.43
CA LEU A 262 -5.55 -3.22 13.81
C LEU A 262 -6.67 -2.71 14.73
N LYS A 263 -6.50 -2.77 16.06
CA LYS A 263 -7.54 -2.34 17.01
C LYS A 263 -7.82 -0.84 16.94
N GLN A 264 -6.91 -0.06 16.38
CA GLN A 264 -7.06 1.40 16.17
C GLN A 264 -7.66 1.75 14.80
N MET A 265 -7.64 0.81 13.86
CA MET A 265 -7.98 1.03 12.47
C MET A 265 -9.50 0.96 12.24
N LYS A 266 -9.96 1.37 11.05
CA LYS A 266 -11.37 1.44 10.69
C LYS A 266 -11.64 0.72 9.36
N PRO A 267 -12.76 0.00 9.23
CA PRO A 267 -13.06 -0.77 8.02
C PRO A 267 -13.17 0.11 6.76
N LYS A 268 -13.60 1.38 6.89
CA LYS A 268 -13.66 2.33 5.77
C LYS A 268 -12.30 2.68 5.13
N TRP A 269 -11.20 2.29 5.77
CA TRP A 269 -9.82 2.52 5.33
C TRP A 269 -9.02 1.24 5.09
N LEU A 270 -9.61 0.07 5.39
CA LEU A 270 -9.08 -1.27 5.14
C LEU A 270 -10.23 -2.12 4.62
N VAL A 271 -10.39 -2.14 3.30
CA VAL A 271 -11.57 -2.70 2.63
C VAL A 271 -11.17 -3.96 1.88
N GLY A 272 -11.80 -5.10 2.18
CA GLY A 272 -11.67 -6.32 1.41
C GLY A 272 -12.15 -6.06 -0.02
N THR A 273 -11.33 -6.42 -1.01
CA THR A 273 -11.63 -6.11 -2.41
C THR A 273 -11.51 -7.38 -3.24
N SER A 274 -12.51 -7.62 -4.08
CA SER A 274 -12.55 -8.72 -5.03
C SER A 274 -12.16 -8.20 -6.41
N MET A 275 -11.20 -8.84 -7.07
CA MET A 275 -10.77 -8.50 -8.43
C MET A 275 -11.14 -9.65 -9.36
N LEU A 276 -12.13 -9.42 -10.22
CA LEU A 276 -12.65 -10.39 -11.17
C LEU A 276 -11.51 -10.99 -12.02
N GLY A 277 -11.43 -12.32 -12.06
CA GLY A 277 -10.42 -13.09 -12.78
C GLY A 277 -9.01 -13.08 -12.17
N TYR A 278 -8.76 -12.28 -11.12
CA TYR A 278 -7.44 -12.13 -10.50
C TYR A 278 -7.34 -12.66 -9.06
N GLY A 279 -8.21 -12.21 -8.14
CA GLY A 279 -8.11 -12.61 -6.73
C GLY A 279 -8.73 -11.64 -5.72
N CYS A 280 -8.69 -12.03 -4.44
CA CYS A 280 -8.96 -11.11 -3.33
C CYS A 280 -7.72 -10.28 -2.98
N THR A 281 -7.95 -9.09 -2.43
CA THR A 281 -6.92 -8.18 -1.93
C THR A 281 -7.48 -7.31 -0.81
N LEU A 282 -6.65 -6.42 -0.24
CA LEU A 282 -7.04 -5.42 0.74
C LEU A 282 -6.74 -4.03 0.16
N THR A 283 -7.74 -3.16 0.09
CA THR A 283 -7.56 -1.75 -0.25
C THR A 283 -7.20 -0.97 1.01
N VAL A 284 -6.02 -0.35 1.02
CA VAL A 284 -5.39 0.21 2.23
C VAL A 284 -5.25 1.72 2.10
N GLY A 285 -5.68 2.45 3.15
CA GLY A 285 -5.43 3.87 3.31
C GLY A 285 -4.11 4.16 4.03
N ILE A 286 -3.25 4.94 3.38
CA ILE A 286 -1.93 5.33 3.90
C ILE A 286 -1.78 6.84 3.72
N GLY A 287 -1.31 7.53 4.76
CA GLY A 287 -0.91 8.93 4.70
C GLY A 287 0.40 9.16 5.42
N ILE A 288 1.30 9.93 4.82
CA ILE A 288 2.63 10.18 5.38
C ILE A 288 2.87 11.69 5.43
N PRO A 289 3.23 12.25 6.59
CA PRO A 289 3.62 13.65 6.67
C PRO A 289 5.08 13.80 6.27
N ILE A 290 5.36 14.76 5.38
CA ILE A 290 6.70 15.12 4.94
C ILE A 290 7.09 16.42 5.64
N PRO A 291 8.05 16.38 6.59
CA PRO A 291 8.56 17.58 7.23
C PRO A 291 9.37 18.41 6.22
N ILE A 292 9.11 19.71 6.16
CA ILE A 292 9.85 20.60 5.26
C ILE A 292 11.12 21.09 5.96
N LEU A 293 12.20 20.34 5.77
CA LEU A 293 13.51 20.58 6.40
C LEU A 293 14.48 21.34 5.49
N SER A 294 14.12 21.57 4.24
CA SER A 294 14.92 22.31 3.26
C SER A 294 14.06 22.78 2.09
N GLU A 295 14.57 23.73 1.30
CA GLU A 295 13.95 24.09 0.02
C GLU A 295 13.88 22.90 -0.95
N GLU A 296 14.90 22.04 -0.93
CA GLU A 296 14.95 20.85 -1.77
C GLU A 296 13.78 19.90 -1.47
N ILE A 297 13.49 19.65 -0.19
CA ILE A 297 12.35 18.82 0.21
C ILE A 297 11.04 19.45 -0.25
N LEU A 298 10.87 20.77 -0.08
CA LEU A 298 9.66 21.44 -0.58
C LEU A 298 9.53 21.28 -2.11
N ARG A 299 10.61 21.42 -2.87
CA ARG A 299 10.59 21.20 -4.33
C ARG A 299 10.09 19.81 -4.69
N TYR A 300 10.51 18.77 -3.96
CA TYR A 300 10.01 17.41 -4.18
C TYR A 300 8.51 17.27 -3.87
N THR A 301 8.02 17.93 -2.81
CA THR A 301 6.60 17.91 -2.46
C THR A 301 5.71 18.72 -3.42
N ALA A 302 6.29 19.60 -4.22
CA ALA A 302 5.57 20.43 -5.19
C ALA A 302 5.46 19.77 -6.58
N VAL A 303 5.71 18.45 -6.67
CA VAL A 303 5.54 17.69 -7.91
C VAL A 303 4.07 17.67 -8.32
N SER A 304 3.80 18.08 -9.57
CA SER A 304 2.45 18.03 -10.15
C SER A 304 2.22 16.76 -10.99
N ASP A 305 0.97 16.40 -11.20
CA ASP A 305 0.61 15.24 -12.05
C ASP A 305 1.18 15.32 -13.48
N ALA A 306 1.40 16.53 -14.02
CA ALA A 306 2.00 16.73 -15.33
C ALA A 306 3.50 16.37 -15.38
N GLN A 307 4.16 16.33 -14.22
CA GLN A 307 5.59 16.03 -14.07
C GLN A 307 5.86 14.59 -13.64
N ILE A 308 4.81 13.80 -13.42
CA ILE A 308 4.89 12.39 -13.08
C ILE A 308 4.46 11.63 -14.32
N VAL A 309 5.34 10.79 -14.85
CA VAL A 309 5.06 9.95 -16.01
C VAL A 309 5.11 8.48 -15.62
N ALA A 310 4.31 7.66 -16.29
CA ALA A 310 4.27 6.22 -16.10
C ALA A 310 4.41 5.49 -17.45
N PRO A 311 5.08 4.33 -17.49
CA PRO A 311 5.28 3.60 -18.72
C PRO A 311 4.02 2.83 -19.09
N ILE A 312 3.69 2.81 -20.37
CA ILE A 312 2.52 2.10 -20.90
C ILE A 312 2.95 0.69 -21.30
N ILE A 313 2.44 -0.32 -20.60
CA ILE A 313 2.86 -1.72 -20.73
C ILE A 313 1.68 -2.56 -21.21
N ASP A 314 1.96 -3.43 -22.18
CA ASP A 314 1.02 -4.46 -22.59
C ASP A 314 0.98 -5.62 -21.59
N TYR A 315 -0.21 -5.89 -21.06
CA TYR A 315 -0.45 -6.95 -20.08
C TYR A 315 -0.83 -8.29 -20.73
N SER A 316 -1.02 -8.33 -22.05
CA SER A 316 -1.28 -9.59 -22.75
C SER A 316 -0.02 -10.39 -23.02
N GLU A 317 1.11 -9.72 -23.29
CA GLU A 317 2.38 -10.38 -23.60
C GLU A 317 3.56 -9.83 -22.80
N ALA A 318 3.81 -8.52 -22.84
CA ALA A 318 5.04 -7.95 -22.28
C ALA A 318 5.16 -8.16 -20.76
N TYR A 319 4.09 -7.82 -20.01
CA TYR A 319 4.05 -7.99 -18.56
C TYR A 319 4.23 -9.46 -18.10
N PRO A 320 3.41 -10.44 -18.54
CA PRO A 320 3.52 -11.82 -18.06
C PRO A 320 4.85 -12.48 -18.44
N GLN A 321 5.47 -12.06 -19.55
CA GLN A 321 6.76 -12.58 -20.00
C GLN A 321 7.97 -11.81 -19.42
N ARG A 322 7.74 -10.81 -18.54
CA ARG A 322 8.79 -9.95 -17.96
C ARG A 322 9.65 -9.25 -19.02
N LYS A 323 9.05 -8.87 -20.15
CA LYS A 323 9.73 -8.09 -21.19
C LYS A 323 9.79 -6.61 -20.79
N SER A 324 10.82 -5.90 -21.25
CA SER A 324 11.01 -4.47 -20.98
C SER A 324 10.30 -3.56 -22.01
N ASP A 325 9.54 -4.13 -22.93
CA ASP A 325 8.81 -3.41 -23.98
C ASP A 325 7.84 -2.38 -23.38
N THR A 326 7.93 -1.15 -23.87
CA THR A 326 7.01 -0.06 -23.54
C THR A 326 6.36 0.50 -24.80
N LEU A 327 5.09 0.88 -24.70
CA LEU A 327 4.32 1.51 -25.77
C LEU A 327 4.43 3.05 -25.74
N GLY A 328 5.19 3.59 -24.78
CA GLY A 328 5.34 5.01 -24.54
C GLY A 328 5.17 5.34 -23.06
N GLU A 329 4.99 6.61 -22.75
CA GLU A 329 4.71 7.09 -21.41
C GLU A 329 3.49 8.01 -21.44
N ALA A 330 2.75 8.04 -20.33
CA ALA A 330 1.68 9.00 -20.10
C ALA A 330 1.92 9.71 -18.77
N SER A 331 1.67 11.01 -18.74
CA SER A 331 1.67 11.77 -17.49
C SER A 331 0.42 11.47 -16.66
N TYR A 332 0.50 11.63 -15.35
CA TYR A 332 -0.69 11.48 -14.50
C TYR A 332 -1.75 12.55 -14.79
N ALA A 333 -1.36 13.71 -15.35
CA ALA A 333 -2.29 14.72 -15.80
C ALA A 333 -3.13 14.22 -17.01
N GLU A 334 -2.49 13.61 -17.99
CA GLU A 334 -3.19 12.98 -19.12
C GLU A 334 -4.06 11.81 -18.64
N LEU A 335 -3.52 10.94 -17.78
CA LEU A 335 -4.28 9.81 -17.24
C LEU A 335 -5.53 10.27 -16.47
N LYS A 336 -5.45 11.37 -15.72
CA LYS A 336 -6.60 11.94 -15.00
C LYS A 336 -7.59 12.68 -15.91
N SER A 337 -7.19 13.05 -17.13
CA SER A 337 -8.12 13.65 -18.12
C SER A 337 -9.19 12.66 -18.60
N GLY A 338 -8.95 11.35 -18.41
CA GLY A 338 -9.85 10.27 -18.78
C GLY A 338 -9.51 9.59 -20.10
N HIS A 339 -8.54 10.12 -20.86
CA HIS A 339 -8.13 9.57 -22.16
C HIS A 339 -6.63 9.81 -22.42
N ILE A 340 -6.00 8.90 -23.17
CA ILE A 340 -4.62 9.02 -23.68
C ILE A 340 -4.54 8.52 -25.13
N VAL A 341 -3.56 9.03 -25.89
CA VAL A 341 -3.31 8.56 -27.25
C VAL A 341 -2.19 7.53 -27.26
N ILE A 342 -2.48 6.31 -27.72
CA ILE A 342 -1.50 5.23 -27.88
C ILE A 342 -1.51 4.78 -29.34
N ARG A 343 -0.36 4.88 -30.02
CA ARG A 343 -0.23 4.51 -31.46
C ARG A 343 -1.31 5.15 -32.35
N GLY A 344 -1.65 6.41 -32.07
CA GLY A 344 -2.69 7.16 -32.81
C GLY A 344 -4.13 6.79 -32.47
N LYS A 345 -4.36 5.85 -31.54
CA LYS A 345 -5.69 5.49 -31.03
C LYS A 345 -5.97 6.24 -29.73
N ASP A 346 -7.18 6.78 -29.61
CA ASP A 346 -7.70 7.35 -28.37
C ASP A 346 -8.19 6.23 -27.43
N VAL A 347 -7.67 6.20 -26.21
CA VAL A 347 -7.87 5.10 -25.24
C VAL A 347 -8.38 5.67 -23.91
N PRO A 348 -9.56 5.24 -23.43
CA PRO A 348 -10.09 5.71 -22.16
C PRO A 348 -9.27 5.18 -20.98
N THR A 349 -9.07 6.01 -19.97
CA THR A 349 -8.27 5.68 -18.79
C THR A 349 -9.13 5.44 -17.54
N ALA A 350 -8.68 4.57 -16.64
CA ALA A 350 -9.31 4.37 -15.34
C ALA A 350 -8.29 4.15 -14.23
N SER A 351 -8.53 4.79 -13.07
CA SER A 351 -7.68 4.68 -11.89
C SER A 351 -8.13 3.54 -10.97
N LEU A 352 -7.18 2.75 -10.48
CA LEU A 352 -7.39 1.76 -9.42
C LEU A 352 -7.30 2.39 -8.02
N SER A 353 -6.67 3.57 -7.94
CA SER A 353 -6.56 4.38 -6.73
C SER A 353 -7.72 5.37 -6.63
N SER A 354 -8.28 5.53 -5.43
CA SER A 354 -9.29 6.57 -5.19
C SER A 354 -8.62 7.88 -4.81
N TYR A 355 -8.56 8.82 -5.74
CA TYR A 355 -8.04 10.18 -5.49
C TYR A 355 -8.83 10.93 -4.40
N PRO A 356 -10.19 10.92 -4.39
CA PRO A 356 -10.95 11.58 -3.32
C PRO A 356 -10.66 11.00 -1.93
N LYS A 357 -10.47 9.68 -1.81
CA LYS A 357 -10.08 9.05 -0.54
C LYS A 357 -8.65 9.40 -0.15
N ALA A 358 -7.72 9.44 -1.10
CA ALA A 358 -6.34 9.88 -0.87
C ALA A 358 -6.28 11.31 -0.34
N LEU A 359 -7.04 12.24 -0.95
CA LEU A 359 -7.16 13.61 -0.48
C LEU A 359 -7.77 13.66 0.92
N LYS A 360 -8.83 12.88 1.18
CA LYS A 360 -9.44 12.82 2.52
C LYS A 360 -8.46 12.31 3.59
N ILE A 361 -7.58 11.37 3.25
CA ILE A 361 -6.51 10.90 4.14
C ILE A 361 -5.51 12.02 4.40
N ALA A 362 -5.01 12.70 3.37
CA ALA A 362 -4.08 13.82 3.51
C ALA A 362 -4.68 14.93 4.40
N SER A 363 -5.94 15.32 4.15
CA SER A 363 -6.64 16.30 4.99
C SER A 363 -6.85 15.82 6.43
N THR A 364 -7.19 14.54 6.64
CA THR A 364 -7.36 14.00 8.00
C THR A 364 -6.04 14.01 8.77
N LEU A 365 -4.94 13.65 8.11
CA LEU A 365 -3.61 13.72 8.70
C LEU A 365 -3.20 15.18 8.99
N LYS A 366 -3.51 16.11 8.08
CA LYS A 366 -3.33 17.55 8.31
C LYS A 366 -4.07 18.01 9.57
N GLU A 367 -5.34 17.66 9.70
CA GLU A 367 -6.17 17.99 10.88
C GLU A 367 -5.56 17.43 12.19
N TRP A 368 -5.08 16.18 12.19
CA TRP A 368 -4.46 15.59 13.38
C TRP A 368 -3.17 16.31 13.80
N ILE A 369 -2.38 16.76 12.82
CA ILE A 369 -1.14 17.51 13.08
C ILE A 369 -1.48 18.91 13.59
N GLU A 370 -2.41 19.62 12.95
CA GLU A 370 -2.83 20.96 13.38
C GLU A 370 -3.41 20.97 14.81
N LYS A 371 -4.10 19.90 15.21
CA LYS A 371 -4.62 19.71 16.59
C LYS A 371 -3.57 19.24 17.60
N GLY A 372 -2.36 18.89 17.16
CA GLY A 372 -1.32 18.32 18.03
C GLY A 372 -1.56 16.87 18.46
N GLU A 373 -2.54 16.18 17.87
CA GLU A 373 -2.84 14.76 18.10
C GLU A 373 -1.82 13.84 17.41
N PHE A 374 -1.13 14.38 16.39
CA PHE A 374 -0.09 13.69 15.65
C PHE A 374 1.21 14.51 15.63
N LEU A 375 2.27 13.91 16.18
CA LEU A 375 3.63 14.44 16.12
C LEU A 375 4.47 13.63 15.14
N LEU A 376 5.42 14.30 14.51
CA LEU A 376 6.38 13.70 13.60
C LEU A 376 7.46 12.95 14.37
N THR A 377 8.08 11.97 13.70
CA THR A 377 9.18 11.18 14.25
C THR A 377 10.39 11.30 13.34
N GLU A 378 11.57 11.42 13.95
CA GLU A 378 12.82 11.23 13.22
C GLU A 378 12.96 9.75 12.83
N PRO A 379 13.36 9.43 11.60
CA PRO A 379 13.60 8.06 11.22
C PRO A 379 14.79 7.51 12.02
N SER A 380 14.63 6.31 12.59
CA SER A 380 15.71 5.61 13.29
C SER A 380 16.84 5.19 12.34
N ALA A 381 16.50 4.98 11.06
CA ALA A 381 17.45 4.75 9.98
C ALA A 381 16.84 5.15 8.63
N PRO A 382 17.64 5.63 7.66
CA PRO A 382 17.16 5.93 6.32
C PRO A 382 16.75 4.64 5.58
N LEU A 383 15.88 4.78 4.57
CA LEU A 383 15.68 3.69 3.60
C LEU A 383 16.86 3.64 2.61
N PRO A 384 17.17 2.48 2.02
CA PRO A 384 18.22 2.37 1.00
C PRO A 384 17.93 3.31 -0.19
N GLY A 385 18.80 4.29 -0.44
CA GLY A 385 18.69 5.18 -1.60
C GLY A 385 19.39 4.62 -2.84
N VAL A 386 19.55 5.47 -3.86
CA VAL A 386 20.24 5.14 -5.13
C VAL A 386 21.67 4.67 -4.85
N GLU A 387 22.33 5.28 -3.87
CA GLU A 387 23.67 4.97 -3.41
C GLU A 387 23.84 3.56 -2.84
N SER A 388 22.74 2.89 -2.46
CA SER A 388 22.80 1.53 -1.92
C SER A 388 23.09 0.45 -2.97
N GLY A 389 22.88 0.76 -4.26
CA GLY A 389 22.98 -0.22 -5.34
C GLY A 389 21.88 -1.30 -5.31
N MET A 390 20.87 -1.18 -4.44
CA MET A 390 19.80 -2.16 -4.30
C MET A 390 18.92 -2.19 -5.56
N THR A 391 18.59 -3.38 -6.03
CA THR A 391 17.68 -3.59 -7.16
C THR A 391 16.91 -4.90 -7.03
N SER A 392 15.77 -4.98 -7.71
CA SER A 392 14.97 -6.19 -7.81
C SER A 392 15.66 -7.24 -8.68
N ARG A 393 15.70 -8.49 -8.22
CA ARG A 393 16.26 -9.62 -8.99
C ARG A 393 15.16 -10.57 -9.41
N PRO A 394 15.07 -10.95 -10.70
CA PRO A 394 14.17 -12.00 -11.12
C PRO A 394 14.61 -13.35 -10.55
N LEU A 395 13.67 -14.29 -10.42
CA LEU A 395 14.00 -15.69 -10.23
C LEU A 395 14.65 -16.22 -11.51
N GLU A 396 15.88 -16.73 -11.38
CA GLU A 396 16.54 -17.55 -12.40
C GLU A 396 16.16 -19.01 -12.18
N GLU A 397 15.32 -19.53 -13.07
CA GLU A 397 14.82 -20.90 -12.97
C GLU A 397 15.96 -21.89 -13.25
N ARG A 398 16.29 -22.71 -12.25
CA ARG A 398 17.23 -23.81 -12.38
C ARG A 398 16.45 -25.12 -12.38
N PRO A 399 16.45 -25.89 -13.49
CA PRO A 399 15.76 -27.17 -13.54
C PRO A 399 16.24 -28.09 -12.41
N LEU A 400 15.31 -28.75 -11.74
CA LEU A 400 15.64 -29.85 -10.84
C LEU A 400 16.01 -31.05 -11.71
N THR A 401 17.31 -31.29 -11.86
CA THR A 401 17.81 -32.56 -12.42
C THR A 401 17.72 -33.62 -11.34
N GLU A 402 17.09 -34.75 -11.65
CA GLU A 402 17.00 -35.92 -10.78
C GLU A 402 18.38 -36.50 -10.40
#